data_AF-A0A5E6ZGG7-F1
#
_entry.id   AF-A0A5E6ZGG7-F1
#
_cell.length_a   1.000
_cell.length_b   1.000
_cell.length_c   1.000
_cell.angle_alpha   90.00
_cell.angle_beta   90.00
_cell.angle_gamma   90.00
#
_symmetry.space_group_name_H-M   'P 1'
#
loop_
_entity.id
_entity.type
_entity.pdbx_description
1 polymer ?
#
loop_
_entity_poly.entity_id
_entity_poly.type
_entity_poly.pdbx_seq_one_letter_code
_entity_poly.pdbx_strand_id
1 'polypeptide(L)'
;MPQISHFKNPSPEHLNSQILQMVVDYLTDISMVAIPPSNLLYNLYQYAIGYEVHLYLEALNGAKGIAVELLVATDDDDPEKVVGFLLYLPVKDDPEACGVAYMAVQAGYRRQGIARRMLREMVGRYPHAELTCAVAKVPYFESIGFQVVGVRGTQVLMNTRDHGSEGLMGLLDVAAIYSSLEVRQIHTYLLQKHGKRAMLDAEKQRDRHLDQMTRKAHECVRERLG
;
A
#
# COMPACT_ATOMS: atom_id res chain seq x y z
N MET A 1 -14.91 -19.91 -3.44
CA MET A 1 -13.96 -19.08 -2.66
C MET A 1 -13.05 -18.38 -3.66
N PRO A 2 -12.97 -17.04 -3.63
CA PRO A 2 -12.41 -16.20 -4.69
C PRO A 2 -11.12 -16.76 -5.29
N GLN A 3 -11.05 -16.92 -6.61
CA GLN A 3 -9.85 -17.41 -7.27
C GLN A 3 -8.71 -16.42 -7.07
N ILE A 4 -7.51 -16.90 -6.73
CA ILE A 4 -6.31 -16.07 -6.65
C ILE A 4 -5.42 -16.41 -7.84
N SER A 5 -5.08 -15.38 -8.60
CA SER A 5 -4.19 -15.44 -9.74
C SER A 5 -2.90 -14.69 -9.43
N HIS A 6 -1.77 -15.28 -9.82
CA HIS A 6 -0.44 -14.73 -9.60
C HIS A 6 0.16 -14.21 -10.89
N PHE A 7 0.62 -12.96 -10.88
CA PHE A 7 1.22 -12.28 -12.01
C PHE A 7 2.67 -11.87 -11.68
N LYS A 8 3.59 -12.41 -12.48
CA LYS A 8 5.01 -12.00 -12.56
C LYS A 8 5.33 -11.26 -13.87
N ASN A 9 4.33 -11.17 -14.73
CA ASN A 9 4.33 -10.53 -16.04
C ASN A 9 3.09 -9.62 -16.09
N PRO A 10 2.97 -8.73 -17.08
CA PRO A 10 1.82 -7.84 -17.18
C PRO A 10 0.49 -8.58 -17.13
N SER A 11 -0.38 -8.18 -16.20
CA SER A 11 -1.76 -8.63 -16.09
C SER A 11 -2.64 -7.99 -17.18
N PRO A 12 -3.79 -8.61 -17.51
CA PRO A 12 -4.78 -8.00 -18.39
C PRO A 12 -5.18 -6.58 -17.97
N GLU A 13 -5.35 -5.69 -18.95
CA GLU A 13 -5.62 -4.26 -18.73
C GLU A 13 -6.88 -4.01 -17.89
N HIS A 14 -7.92 -4.83 -18.06
CA HIS A 14 -9.16 -4.72 -17.31
C HIS A 14 -8.96 -5.00 -15.80
N LEU A 15 -8.03 -5.87 -15.42
CA LEU A 15 -7.68 -6.11 -14.01
C LEU A 15 -6.91 -4.91 -13.45
N ASN A 16 -5.96 -4.38 -14.21
CA ASN A 16 -5.17 -3.21 -13.81
C ASN A 16 -6.08 -2.00 -13.57
N SER A 17 -7.06 -1.79 -14.44
CA SER A 17 -8.05 -0.71 -14.32
C SER A 17 -8.87 -0.84 -13.03
N GLN A 18 -9.32 -2.04 -12.70
CA GLN A 18 -10.07 -2.29 -11.46
C GLN A 18 -9.19 -2.13 -10.21
N ILE A 19 -7.92 -2.57 -10.25
CA ILE A 19 -6.97 -2.36 -9.15
C ILE A 19 -6.74 -0.87 -8.92
N LEU A 20 -6.51 -0.09 -9.98
CA LEU A 20 -6.34 1.36 -9.88
C LEU A 20 -7.60 2.04 -9.31
N GLN A 21 -8.79 1.60 -9.71
CA GLN A 21 -10.03 2.08 -9.11
C GLN A 21 -10.10 1.77 -7.60
N MET A 22 -9.74 0.55 -7.19
CA MET A 22 -9.68 0.18 -5.77
C MET A 22 -8.67 1.04 -4.98
N VAL A 23 -7.53 1.38 -5.59
CA VAL A 23 -6.52 2.27 -4.98
C VAL A 23 -7.09 3.66 -4.74
N VAL A 24 -7.79 4.19 -5.74
CA VAL A 24 -8.47 5.50 -5.67
C VAL A 24 -9.57 5.51 -4.60
N ASP A 25 -10.36 4.44 -4.52
CA ASP A 25 -11.49 4.31 -3.58
C ASP A 25 -11.02 4.09 -2.13
N TYR A 26 -9.89 3.39 -1.95
CA TYR A 26 -9.38 2.99 -0.63
C TYR A 26 -8.08 3.71 -0.24
N LEU A 27 -7.79 4.87 -0.84
CA LEU A 27 -6.58 5.66 -0.61
C LEU A 27 -6.24 5.81 0.88
N THR A 28 -7.23 6.20 1.69
CA THR A 28 -7.06 6.42 3.14
C THR A 28 -6.62 5.14 3.86
N ASP A 29 -7.13 3.99 3.43
CA ASP A 29 -6.88 2.69 4.08
C ASP A 29 -5.50 2.11 3.72
N ILE A 30 -4.97 2.44 2.54
CA ILE A 30 -3.74 1.83 1.98
C ILE A 30 -2.52 2.76 2.00
N SER A 31 -2.72 4.07 2.06
CA SER A 31 -1.63 5.05 2.07
C SER A 31 -1.01 5.21 3.46
N MET A 32 0.31 5.36 3.53
CA MET A 32 1.01 5.75 4.77
C MET A 32 0.56 7.12 5.30
N VAL A 33 0.06 8.00 4.44
CA VAL A 33 -0.41 9.34 4.82
C VAL A 33 -1.82 9.26 5.42
N ALA A 34 -2.60 8.23 5.06
CA ALA A 34 -3.98 8.00 5.50
C ALA A 34 -4.86 9.26 5.46
N ILE A 35 -4.65 10.11 4.45
CA ILE A 35 -5.29 11.42 4.37
C ILE A 35 -6.81 11.26 4.23
N PRO A 36 -7.64 11.92 5.06
CA PRO A 36 -9.08 11.76 4.99
C PRO A 36 -9.66 12.50 3.77
N PRO A 37 -10.79 12.02 3.20
CA PRO A 37 -11.48 12.67 2.07
C PRO A 37 -11.87 14.14 2.30
N SER A 38 -11.99 14.56 3.56
CA SER A 38 -12.30 15.94 3.93
C SER A 38 -11.13 16.92 3.79
N ASN A 39 -9.89 16.43 3.65
CA ASN A 39 -8.73 17.30 3.50
C ASN A 39 -8.58 17.75 2.03
N LEU A 40 -8.30 19.03 1.79
CA LEU A 40 -8.20 19.58 0.44
C LEU A 40 -7.08 18.95 -0.41
N LEU A 41 -6.06 18.36 0.23
CA LEU A 41 -4.97 17.67 -0.46
C LEU A 41 -5.35 16.24 -0.88
N TYR A 42 -6.54 15.74 -0.53
CA TYR A 42 -6.95 14.36 -0.79
C TYR A 42 -6.77 13.97 -2.27
N ASN A 43 -7.27 14.80 -3.20
CA ASN A 43 -7.17 14.53 -4.63
C ASN A 43 -5.73 14.51 -5.15
N LEU A 44 -4.84 15.28 -4.54
CA LEU A 44 -3.41 15.28 -4.88
C LEU A 44 -2.78 13.92 -4.51
N TYR A 45 -3.06 13.44 -3.29
CA TYR A 45 -2.59 12.12 -2.85
C TYR A 45 -3.26 10.97 -3.62
N GLN A 46 -4.54 11.12 -3.99
CA GLN A 46 -5.26 10.15 -4.80
C GLN A 46 -4.59 9.96 -6.16
N TYR A 47 -4.19 11.05 -6.82
CA TYR A 47 -3.41 10.99 -8.04
C TYR A 47 -2.03 10.38 -7.81
N ALA A 48 -1.28 10.87 -6.82
CA ALA A 48 0.09 10.44 -6.58
C ALA A 48 0.20 8.93 -6.28
N ILE A 49 -0.65 8.41 -5.39
CA ILE A 49 -0.66 6.98 -5.05
C ILE A 49 -1.24 6.15 -6.20
N GLY A 50 -2.26 6.64 -6.91
CA GLY A 50 -2.76 5.98 -8.11
C GLY A 50 -1.67 5.82 -9.17
N TYR A 51 -0.88 6.88 -9.40
CA TYR A 51 0.23 6.86 -10.34
C TYR A 51 1.39 5.95 -9.85
N GLU A 52 1.70 5.95 -8.56
CA GLU A 52 2.69 5.04 -7.97
C GLU A 52 2.32 3.57 -8.20
N VAL A 53 1.07 3.19 -7.91
CA VAL A 53 0.60 1.82 -8.17
C VAL A 53 0.60 1.51 -9.66
N HIS A 54 0.22 2.47 -10.51
CA HIS A 54 0.32 2.30 -11.96
C HIS A 54 1.75 2.00 -12.40
N LEU A 55 2.75 2.72 -11.87
CA LEU A 55 4.16 2.47 -12.17
C LEU A 55 4.64 1.10 -11.69
N TYR A 56 4.14 0.60 -10.54
CA TYR A 56 4.43 -0.77 -10.11
C TYR A 56 3.78 -1.81 -11.01
N LEU A 57 2.54 -1.60 -11.45
CA LEU A 57 1.88 -2.49 -12.41
C LEU A 57 2.59 -2.50 -13.76
N GLU A 58 3.08 -1.35 -14.23
CA GLU A 58 3.94 -1.28 -15.42
C GLU A 58 5.24 -2.07 -15.20
N ALA A 59 5.85 -1.98 -14.02
CA ALA A 59 7.10 -2.66 -13.70
C ALA A 59 7.00 -4.21 -13.74
N LEU A 60 5.79 -4.79 -13.74
CA LEU A 60 5.58 -6.22 -14.01
C LEU A 60 6.12 -6.66 -15.38
N ASN A 61 6.32 -5.74 -16.33
CA ASN A 61 6.98 -6.05 -17.61
C ASN A 61 8.52 -6.18 -17.51
N GLY A 62 9.10 -5.96 -16.33
CA GLY A 62 10.55 -6.01 -16.08
C GLY A 62 11.33 -4.77 -16.54
N ALA A 63 10.70 -3.81 -17.23
CA ALA A 63 11.37 -2.68 -17.85
C ALA A 63 11.88 -1.63 -16.85
N LYS A 64 11.33 -1.58 -15.63
CA LYS A 64 11.74 -0.59 -14.60
C LYS A 64 12.88 -1.07 -13.69
N GLY A 65 13.44 -2.26 -13.92
CA GLY A 65 14.57 -2.79 -13.13
C GLY A 65 14.22 -3.12 -11.67
N ILE A 66 12.93 -3.22 -11.34
CA ILE A 66 12.39 -3.56 -10.03
C ILE A 66 11.61 -4.86 -10.18
N ALA A 67 11.83 -5.81 -9.27
CA ALA A 67 11.01 -7.01 -9.19
C ALA A 67 9.69 -6.67 -8.50
N VAL A 68 8.59 -6.85 -9.22
CA VAL A 68 7.23 -6.68 -8.70
C VAL A 68 6.47 -7.97 -8.94
N GLU A 69 5.66 -8.37 -7.97
CA GLU A 69 4.71 -9.45 -8.11
C GLU A 69 3.33 -9.01 -7.63
N LEU A 70 2.30 -9.56 -8.26
CA LEU A 70 0.91 -9.22 -8.00
C LEU A 70 0.08 -10.48 -7.80
N LEU A 71 -0.68 -10.53 -6.70
CA LEU A 71 -1.76 -11.47 -6.51
C LEU A 71 -3.09 -10.73 -6.67
N VAL A 72 -3.99 -11.30 -7.47
CA VAL A 72 -5.33 -10.74 -7.71
C VAL A 72 -6.36 -11.78 -7.30
N ALA A 73 -7.28 -11.38 -6.42
CA ALA A 73 -8.44 -12.17 -6.07
C ALA A 73 -9.63 -11.73 -6.95
N THR A 74 -10.24 -12.67 -7.65
CA THR A 74 -11.43 -12.44 -8.49
C THR A 74 -12.67 -13.07 -7.89
N ASP A 75 -13.84 -12.53 -8.23
CA ASP A 75 -15.12 -13.03 -7.76
C ASP A 75 -15.37 -14.49 -8.21
N ASP A 76 -16.10 -15.25 -7.40
CA ASP A 76 -16.41 -16.66 -7.70
C ASP A 76 -17.42 -16.81 -8.85
N ASP A 77 -18.37 -15.88 -8.94
CA ASP A 77 -19.44 -15.88 -9.94
C ASP A 77 -19.01 -15.10 -11.19
N ASP A 78 -18.09 -14.14 -11.06
CA ASP A 78 -17.52 -13.34 -12.15
C ASP A 78 -15.97 -13.26 -12.09
N PRO A 79 -15.26 -14.18 -12.79
CA PRO A 79 -13.81 -14.21 -12.79
C PRO A 79 -13.13 -12.96 -13.38
N GLU A 80 -13.85 -12.07 -14.07
CA GLU A 80 -13.31 -10.80 -14.57
C GLU A 80 -13.36 -9.68 -13.51
N LYS A 81 -14.13 -9.87 -12.44
CA LYS A 81 -14.31 -8.90 -11.36
C LYS A 81 -13.25 -9.04 -10.28
N VAL A 82 -12.44 -8.01 -10.09
CA VAL A 82 -11.44 -7.95 -9.02
C VAL A 82 -12.11 -7.62 -7.69
N VAL A 83 -11.93 -8.50 -6.69
CA VAL A 83 -12.43 -8.34 -5.32
C VAL A 83 -11.31 -8.08 -4.31
N GLY A 84 -10.05 -8.28 -4.70
CA GLY A 84 -8.88 -8.00 -3.89
C GLY A 84 -7.59 -8.03 -4.69
N PHE A 85 -6.56 -7.35 -4.18
CA PHE A 85 -5.21 -7.44 -4.72
C PHE A 85 -4.16 -7.33 -3.61
N LEU A 86 -2.99 -7.89 -3.88
CA LEU A 86 -1.78 -7.80 -3.08
C LEU A 86 -0.58 -7.61 -4.01
N LEU A 87 0.02 -6.42 -3.94
CA LEU A 87 1.23 -6.03 -4.67
C LEU A 87 2.41 -6.06 -3.70
N TYR A 88 3.44 -6.80 -4.07
CA TYR A 88 4.61 -7.04 -3.23
C TYR A 88 5.90 -7.09 -4.04
N LEU A 89 7.00 -6.85 -3.36
CA LEU A 89 8.33 -6.63 -3.92
C LEU A 89 9.27 -7.69 -3.37
N PRO A 90 9.65 -8.70 -4.17
CA PRO A 90 10.73 -9.61 -3.80
C PRO A 90 12.01 -8.83 -3.50
N VAL A 91 12.73 -9.25 -2.46
CA VAL A 91 13.98 -8.60 -2.05
C VAL A 91 15.12 -9.11 -2.93
N LYS A 92 15.89 -8.19 -3.49
CA LYS A 92 17.09 -8.55 -4.25
C LYS A 92 18.14 -9.10 -3.28
N ASP A 93 18.81 -10.17 -3.71
CA ASP A 93 19.85 -10.87 -2.95
C ASP A 93 19.33 -11.64 -1.72
N ASP A 94 18.00 -11.73 -1.54
CA ASP A 94 17.34 -12.60 -0.57
C ASP A 94 16.10 -13.29 -1.20
N PRO A 95 16.25 -14.53 -1.71
CA PRO A 95 15.19 -15.22 -2.44
C PRO A 95 14.01 -15.64 -1.57
N GLU A 96 14.16 -15.61 -0.24
CA GLU A 96 13.08 -15.97 0.69
C GLU A 96 12.30 -14.74 1.15
N ALA A 97 12.77 -13.52 0.83
CA ALA A 97 12.22 -12.29 1.35
C ALA A 97 11.39 -11.48 0.36
N CYS A 98 10.33 -10.86 0.86
CA CYS A 98 9.53 -9.88 0.11
C CYS A 98 8.92 -8.81 1.03
N GLY A 99 8.64 -7.64 0.47
CA GLY A 99 7.88 -6.58 1.13
C GLY A 99 6.51 -6.37 0.52
N VAL A 100 5.46 -6.24 1.32
CA VAL A 100 4.14 -5.79 0.84
C VAL A 100 4.17 -4.29 0.57
N ALA A 101 3.89 -3.89 -0.67
CA ALA A 101 3.76 -2.49 -1.04
C ALA A 101 2.32 -1.99 -0.89
N TYR A 102 1.35 -2.71 -1.48
CA TYR A 102 -0.07 -2.33 -1.43
C TYR A 102 -0.96 -3.57 -1.35
N MET A 103 -2.03 -3.48 -0.56
CA MET A 103 -3.05 -4.53 -0.48
C MET A 103 -4.41 -3.91 -0.20
N ALA A 104 -5.44 -4.36 -0.92
CA ALA A 104 -6.81 -4.01 -0.63
C ALA A 104 -7.77 -5.17 -0.91
N VAL A 105 -8.91 -5.15 -0.21
CA VAL A 105 -10.06 -6.02 -0.49
C VAL A 105 -11.29 -5.12 -0.58
N GLN A 106 -12.09 -5.34 -1.62
CA GLN A 106 -13.31 -4.59 -1.86
C GLN A 106 -14.23 -4.67 -0.65
N ALA A 107 -14.87 -3.55 -0.28
CA ALA A 107 -15.59 -3.41 0.99
C ALA A 107 -16.62 -4.52 1.25
N GLY A 108 -17.41 -4.90 0.23
CA GLY A 108 -18.40 -5.98 0.30
C GLY A 108 -17.82 -7.39 0.49
N TYR A 109 -16.53 -7.56 0.23
CA TYR A 109 -15.81 -8.84 0.31
C TYR A 109 -14.86 -8.92 1.52
N ARG A 110 -14.81 -7.87 2.35
CA ARG A 110 -14.02 -7.86 3.59
C ARG A 110 -14.57 -8.89 4.57
N ARG A 111 -13.70 -9.37 5.47
CA ARG A 111 -14.00 -10.41 6.49
C ARG A 111 -14.39 -11.80 5.94
N GLN A 112 -14.23 -12.03 4.64
CA GLN A 112 -14.43 -13.34 4.01
C GLN A 112 -13.12 -14.14 3.86
N GLY A 113 -12.03 -13.68 4.50
CA GLY A 113 -10.73 -14.37 4.47
C GLY A 113 -9.87 -14.13 3.22
N ILE A 114 -10.30 -13.26 2.28
CA ILE A 114 -9.57 -12.98 1.03
C ILE A 114 -8.15 -12.46 1.29
N ALA A 115 -8.01 -11.41 2.09
CA ALA A 115 -6.69 -10.86 2.45
C ALA A 115 -5.79 -11.92 3.11
N ARG A 116 -6.37 -12.76 3.99
CA ARG A 116 -5.65 -13.84 4.67
C ARG A 116 -5.14 -14.88 3.66
N ARG A 117 -5.94 -15.19 2.64
CA ARG A 117 -5.56 -16.16 1.60
C ARG A 117 -4.46 -15.59 0.69
N MET A 118 -4.56 -14.34 0.24
CA MET A 118 -3.52 -13.67 -0.55
C MET A 118 -2.19 -13.61 0.23
N LEU A 119 -2.21 -13.23 1.52
CA LEU A 119 -1.01 -13.18 2.34
C LEU A 119 -0.39 -14.56 2.58
N ARG A 120 -1.20 -15.61 2.79
CA ARG A 120 -0.69 -16.98 2.90
C ARG A 120 -0.04 -17.46 1.61
N GLU A 121 -0.62 -17.13 0.46
CA GLU A 121 -0.02 -17.49 -0.83
C GLU A 121 1.32 -16.76 -1.04
N MET A 122 1.39 -15.48 -0.68
CA MET A 122 2.64 -14.72 -0.70
C MET A 122 3.68 -15.31 0.26
N VAL A 123 3.33 -15.56 1.52
CA VAL A 123 4.25 -16.13 2.53
C VAL A 123 4.68 -17.55 2.17
N GLY A 124 3.82 -18.32 1.50
CA GLY A 124 4.18 -19.63 0.97
C GLY A 124 5.24 -19.59 -0.13
N ARG A 125 5.39 -18.43 -0.82
CA ARG A 125 6.46 -18.18 -1.79
C ARG A 125 7.67 -17.53 -1.14
N TYR A 126 7.45 -16.63 -0.20
CA TYR A 126 8.46 -15.82 0.49
C TYR A 126 8.27 -15.94 2.01
N PRO A 127 8.93 -16.92 2.67
CA PRO A 127 8.79 -17.13 4.12
C PRO A 127 9.22 -15.93 4.98
N HIS A 128 10.05 -15.02 4.45
CA HIS A 128 10.50 -13.80 5.11
C HIS A 128 9.75 -12.57 4.57
N ALA A 129 8.53 -12.35 5.05
CA ALA A 129 7.68 -11.26 4.57
C ALA A 129 7.72 -10.06 5.51
N GLU A 130 7.93 -8.87 4.95
CA GLU A 130 7.82 -7.57 5.63
C GLU A 130 6.56 -6.82 5.17
N LEU A 131 5.90 -6.12 6.09
CA LEU A 131 4.88 -5.14 5.75
C LEU A 131 4.83 -4.00 6.76
N THR A 132 4.26 -2.88 6.35
CA THR A 132 3.88 -1.80 7.25
C THR A 132 2.38 -1.66 7.32
N CYS A 133 1.83 -1.43 8.52
CA CYS A 133 0.39 -1.24 8.66
C CYS A 133 0.01 -0.24 9.75
N ALA A 134 -1.22 0.27 9.66
CA ALA A 134 -1.79 1.12 10.68
C ALA A 134 -1.99 0.34 11.97
N VAL A 135 -1.86 1.01 13.13
CA VAL A 135 -1.98 0.39 14.47
C VAL A 135 -3.22 -0.49 14.61
N ALA A 136 -4.37 -0.06 14.07
CA ALA A 136 -5.62 -0.82 14.11
C ALA A 136 -5.57 -2.18 13.38
N LYS A 137 -4.62 -2.38 12.46
CA LYS A 137 -4.46 -3.64 11.69
C LYS A 137 -3.44 -4.59 12.33
N VAL A 138 -2.68 -4.16 13.34
CA VAL A 138 -1.64 -4.99 13.97
C VAL A 138 -2.20 -6.32 14.51
N PRO A 139 -3.31 -6.36 15.27
CA PRO A 139 -3.86 -7.64 15.76
C PRO A 139 -4.25 -8.61 14.65
N TYR A 140 -4.68 -8.08 13.50
CA TYR A 140 -5.00 -8.92 12.34
C TYR A 140 -3.74 -9.59 11.77
N PHE A 141 -2.65 -8.84 11.61
CA PHE A 141 -1.39 -9.38 11.09
C PHE A 141 -0.71 -10.33 12.10
N GLU A 142 -0.81 -10.05 13.40
CA GLU A 142 -0.38 -10.96 14.46
C GLU A 142 -1.08 -12.32 14.37
N SER A 143 -2.40 -12.33 14.14
CA SER A 143 -3.20 -13.56 14.02
C SER A 143 -2.84 -14.46 12.82
N ILE A 144 -2.02 -13.96 11.89
CA ILE A 144 -1.58 -14.68 10.69
C ILE A 144 -0.06 -14.89 10.64
N GLY A 145 0.65 -14.63 11.75
CA GLY A 145 2.06 -15.00 11.93
C GLY A 145 3.07 -13.88 11.70
N PHE A 146 2.64 -12.63 11.59
CA PHE A 146 3.56 -11.49 11.62
C PHE A 146 3.78 -11.04 13.07
N GLN A 147 4.98 -10.56 13.37
CA GLN A 147 5.33 -9.94 14.63
C GLN A 147 5.78 -8.51 14.40
N VAL A 148 5.62 -7.66 15.42
CA VAL A 148 6.09 -6.28 15.38
C VAL A 148 7.61 -6.28 15.52
N VAL A 149 8.30 -5.57 14.63
CA VAL A 149 9.77 -5.44 14.64
C VAL A 149 10.24 -3.98 14.74
N GLY A 150 9.33 -3.01 14.58
CA GLY A 150 9.67 -1.60 14.72
C GLY A 150 8.60 -0.64 14.21
N VAL A 151 9.01 0.60 13.96
CA VAL A 151 8.18 1.67 13.39
C VAL A 151 8.78 2.11 12.05
N ARG A 152 7.93 2.35 11.05
CA ARG A 152 8.32 3.01 9.79
C ARG A 152 7.39 4.18 9.52
N GLY A 153 7.84 5.39 9.88
CA GLY A 153 7.06 6.61 9.76
C GLY A 153 5.79 6.56 10.62
N THR A 154 4.62 6.63 9.98
CA THR A 154 3.30 6.60 10.63
C THR A 154 2.77 5.18 10.89
N GLN A 155 3.49 4.16 10.45
CA GLN A 155 3.04 2.77 10.43
C GLN A 155 3.90 1.88 11.34
N VAL A 156 3.30 0.78 11.79
CA VAL A 156 4.00 -0.28 12.51
C VAL A 156 4.66 -1.21 11.49
N LEU A 157 5.96 -1.44 11.64
CA LEU A 157 6.72 -2.38 10.85
C LEU A 157 6.53 -3.78 11.42
N MET A 158 6.09 -4.70 10.57
CA MET A 158 5.81 -6.08 10.94
C MET A 158 6.52 -7.04 10.00
N ASN A 159 6.97 -8.17 10.53
CA ASN A 159 7.69 -9.18 9.77
C ASN A 159 7.28 -10.60 10.20
N THR A 160 7.40 -11.61 9.33
CA THR A 160 7.21 -13.03 9.72
C THR A 160 8.38 -13.59 10.51
N ARG A 161 9.56 -12.94 10.44
CA ARG A 161 10.76 -13.18 11.25
C ARG A 161 10.95 -12.05 12.27
N ASP A 162 11.91 -12.19 13.15
CA ASP A 162 12.24 -11.22 14.21
C ASP A 162 13.18 -10.09 13.71
N HIS A 163 13.56 -10.11 12.43
CA HIS A 163 14.42 -9.14 11.77
C HIS A 163 13.94 -8.86 10.33
N GLY A 164 14.34 -7.73 9.77
CA GLY A 164 14.20 -7.43 8.35
C GLY A 164 15.25 -8.16 7.51
N SER A 165 15.01 -8.30 6.21
CA SER A 165 16.04 -8.83 5.29
C SER A 165 17.18 -7.83 5.13
N GLU A 166 18.42 -8.33 4.99
CA GLU A 166 19.61 -7.52 4.67
C GLU A 166 19.71 -7.17 3.17
N GLY A 167 18.84 -7.76 2.34
CA GLY A 167 18.82 -7.52 0.90
C GLY A 167 18.22 -6.17 0.50
N LEU A 168 18.21 -5.90 -0.81
CA LEU A 168 17.75 -4.63 -1.36
C LEU A 168 16.33 -4.73 -1.91
N MET A 169 15.39 -3.99 -1.31
CA MET A 169 14.04 -3.85 -1.83
C MET A 169 13.97 -2.69 -2.83
N GLY A 170 13.61 -2.99 -4.08
CA GLY A 170 13.45 -1.98 -5.12
C GLY A 170 12.18 -1.16 -4.92
N LEU A 171 12.27 -0.07 -4.17
CA LEU A 171 11.17 0.90 -4.05
C LEU A 171 11.24 1.91 -5.20
N LEU A 172 10.08 2.27 -5.76
CA LEU A 172 10.01 3.37 -6.71
C LEU A 172 10.42 4.69 -6.05
N ASP A 173 11.06 5.58 -6.82
CA ASP A 173 11.31 6.95 -6.38
C ASP A 173 9.99 7.75 -6.37
N VAL A 174 9.34 7.74 -5.21
CA VAL A 174 8.09 8.46 -4.99
C VAL A 174 8.30 9.98 -5.05
N ALA A 175 9.51 10.50 -4.77
CA ALA A 175 9.77 11.94 -4.81
C ALA A 175 9.62 12.48 -6.25
N ALA A 176 10.04 11.70 -7.25
CA ALA A 176 9.85 12.02 -8.66
C ALA A 176 8.36 12.21 -9.01
N ILE A 177 7.46 11.39 -8.45
CA ILE A 177 6.01 11.50 -8.63
C ILE A 177 5.48 12.84 -8.12
N TYR A 178 5.82 13.22 -6.88
CA TYR A 178 5.36 14.50 -6.31
C TYR A 178 5.94 15.72 -7.03
N SER A 179 7.07 15.54 -7.72
CA SER A 179 7.68 16.57 -8.55
C SER A 179 7.12 16.67 -9.96
N SER A 180 6.22 15.76 -10.38
CA SER A 180 5.67 15.71 -11.74
C SER A 180 4.87 16.95 -12.11
N LEU A 181 4.69 17.18 -13.42
CA LEU A 181 3.91 18.30 -13.93
C LEU A 181 2.46 18.21 -13.48
N GLU A 182 1.89 17.02 -13.50
CA GLU A 182 0.50 16.73 -13.16
C GLU A 182 0.22 17.01 -11.68
N VAL A 183 1.11 16.59 -10.77
CA VAL A 183 0.97 16.90 -9.33
C VAL A 183 1.05 18.40 -9.10
N ARG A 184 1.96 19.12 -9.77
CA ARG A 184 2.05 20.58 -9.68
C ARG A 184 0.81 21.28 -10.23
N GLN A 185 0.23 20.76 -11.31
CA GLN A 185 -1.01 21.29 -11.89
C GLN A 185 -2.21 21.09 -10.96
N ILE A 186 -2.35 19.90 -10.35
CA ILE A 186 -3.38 19.63 -9.33
C ILE A 186 -3.21 20.57 -8.15
N HIS A 187 -1.98 20.73 -7.64
CA HIS A 187 -1.70 21.66 -6.55
C HIS A 187 -2.06 23.10 -6.91
N THR A 188 -1.69 23.55 -8.11
CA THR A 188 -2.01 24.90 -8.61
C THR A 188 -3.52 25.11 -8.74
N TYR A 189 -4.23 24.11 -9.26
CA TYR A 189 -5.69 24.12 -9.34
C TYR A 189 -6.35 24.24 -7.96
N LEU A 190 -5.91 23.43 -6.99
CA LEU A 190 -6.41 23.49 -5.62
C LEU A 190 -6.14 24.85 -4.98
N LEU A 191 -4.94 25.41 -5.20
CA LEU A 191 -4.56 26.73 -4.72
C LEU A 191 -5.42 27.85 -5.33
N GLN A 192 -5.71 27.79 -6.63
CA GLN A 192 -6.59 28.76 -7.29
C GLN A 192 -8.04 28.65 -6.82
N LYS A 193 -8.53 27.42 -6.61
CA LYS A 193 -9.91 27.14 -6.21
C LYS A 193 -10.21 27.50 -4.76
N HIS A 194 -9.28 27.18 -3.85
CA HIS A 194 -9.52 27.30 -2.39
C HIS A 194 -8.76 28.46 -1.74
N GLY A 195 -7.77 29.03 -2.43
CA GLY A 195 -6.93 30.11 -1.93
C GLY A 195 -5.82 29.64 -0.99
N LYS A 196 -4.80 30.49 -0.85
CA LYS A 196 -3.57 30.18 -0.09
C LYS A 196 -3.82 29.81 1.38
N ARG A 197 -4.75 30.50 2.05
CA ARG A 197 -5.02 30.26 3.47
C ARG A 197 -5.62 28.87 3.71
N ALA A 198 -6.61 28.47 2.92
CA ALA A 198 -7.25 27.16 3.05
C ALA A 198 -6.28 26.03 2.74
N MET A 199 -5.40 26.20 1.74
CA MET A 199 -4.32 25.24 1.44
C MET A 199 -3.34 25.08 2.60
N LEU A 200 -2.86 26.19 3.18
CA LEU A 200 -1.98 26.15 4.35
C LEU A 200 -2.66 25.48 5.56
N ASP A 201 -3.95 25.69 5.75
CA ASP A 201 -4.70 25.04 6.82
C ASP A 201 -4.85 23.52 6.54
N ALA A 202 -5.03 23.11 5.28
CA ALA A 202 -5.07 21.70 4.89
C ALA A 202 -3.73 20.98 5.08
N GLU A 203 -2.61 21.65 4.78
CA GLU A 203 -1.25 21.16 5.08
C GLU A 203 -1.05 20.97 6.59
N LYS A 204 -1.42 21.97 7.40
CA LYS A 204 -1.34 21.85 8.87
C LYS A 204 -2.21 20.72 9.42
N GLN A 205 -3.40 20.52 8.85
CA GLN A 205 -4.26 19.39 9.24
C GLN A 205 -3.60 18.05 8.93
N ARG A 206 -2.99 17.92 7.75
CA ARG A 206 -2.21 16.74 7.38
C ARG A 206 -1.05 16.52 8.35
N ASP A 207 -0.26 17.54 8.64
CA ASP A 207 0.93 17.39 9.49
C ASP A 207 0.56 16.96 10.91
N ARG A 208 -0.49 17.55 11.50
CA ARG A 208 -1.02 17.11 12.81
C ARG A 208 -1.53 15.67 12.77
N HIS A 209 -2.15 15.26 11.66
CA HIS A 209 -2.63 13.90 11.48
C HIS A 209 -1.46 12.91 11.44
N LEU A 210 -0.41 13.23 10.67
CA LEU A 210 0.81 12.42 10.60
C LEU A 210 1.49 12.32 11.97
N ASP A 211 1.63 13.43 12.70
CA ASP A 211 2.20 13.44 14.06
C ASP A 211 1.43 12.51 15.00
N GLN A 212 0.10 12.55 14.93
CA GLN A 212 -0.75 11.68 15.76
C GLN A 212 -0.55 10.21 15.41
N MET A 213 -0.48 9.86 14.12
CA MET A 213 -0.27 8.48 13.70
C MET A 213 1.12 7.97 14.07
N THR A 214 2.16 8.79 13.88
CA THR A 214 3.54 8.48 14.30
C THR A 214 3.59 8.17 15.79
N ARG A 215 2.99 9.02 16.65
CA ARG A 215 2.93 8.77 18.10
C ARG A 215 2.26 7.44 18.43
N LYS A 216 1.09 7.17 17.83
CA LYS A 216 0.36 5.91 18.03
C LYS A 216 1.18 4.69 17.59
N ALA A 217 1.90 4.78 16.48
CA ALA A 217 2.76 3.70 16.01
C ALA A 217 3.91 3.43 17.00
N HIS A 218 4.58 4.48 17.49
CA HIS A 218 5.61 4.34 18.52
C HIS A 218 5.08 3.76 19.83
N GLU A 219 3.92 4.21 20.31
CA GLU A 219 3.28 3.66 21.50
C GLU A 219 2.96 2.17 21.33
N CYS A 220 2.33 1.80 20.22
CA CYS A 220 1.98 0.43 19.86
C CYS A 220 3.19 -0.52 19.82
N VAL A 221 4.33 -0.04 19.30
CA VAL A 221 5.58 -0.82 19.24
C VAL A 221 6.23 -0.92 20.61
N ARG A 222 6.25 0.16 21.39
CA ARG A 222 6.79 0.16 22.75
C ARG A 222 6.04 -0.80 23.67
N GLU A 223 4.72 -0.93 23.52
CA GLU A 223 3.92 -1.91 24.28
C GLU A 223 4.26 -3.38 23.97
N ARG A 224 4.85 -3.66 22.81
CA ARG A 224 5.15 -5.03 22.34
C ARG A 224 6.62 -5.43 22.48
N LEU A 225 7.53 -4.46 22.32
CA LEU A 225 8.98 -4.68 22.30
C LEU A 225 9.71 -4.08 23.49
N GLY A 226 9.03 -3.29 24.33
CA GLY A 226 9.58 -2.62 25.51
C GLY A 226 9.27 -3.31 26.82
#